data_AF-A0A8J6WZ97-F1
#
_entry.id   AF-A0A8J6WZ97-F1
#
_cell.length_a   1.000
_cell.length_b   1.000
_cell.length_c   1.000
_cell.angle_alpha   90.00
_cell.angle_beta   90.00
_cell.angle_gamma   90.00
#
_symmetry.space_group_name_H-M   'P 1'
#
loop_
_entity.id
_entity.type
_entity.pdbx_description
1 polymer ?
#
loop_
_entity_poly.entity_id
_entity_poly.type
_entity_poly.pdbx_seq_one_letter_code
_entity_poly.pdbx_strand_id
1 'polypeptide(L)'
;MKQDSLDRQPAAFEVSVYECEVHLKFRLIEEKGGLSDRDQLLEQLIDAFTCGTDEYLEPLQVLVKAEEVSEMSASPELRRQLIRLRNSNDLA
;
A
#
# COMPACT_ATOMS: atom_id res chain seq x y z
N MET A 1 -24.07 -12.46 43.04
CA MET A 1 -24.19 -12.15 41.60
C MET A 1 -22.78 -12.05 41.04
N LYS A 2 -22.41 -12.97 40.14
CA LYS A 2 -21.17 -12.89 39.37
C LYS A 2 -21.38 -11.79 38.32
N GLN A 3 -20.53 -10.76 38.31
CA GLN A 3 -20.35 -9.96 37.11
C GLN A 3 -19.18 -10.59 36.37
N ASP A 4 -19.53 -11.24 35.26
CA ASP A 4 -18.60 -11.83 34.33
C ASP A 4 -17.57 -10.80 33.88
N SER A 5 -16.34 -11.28 33.88
CA SER A 5 -15.17 -10.69 33.27
C SER A 5 -15.53 -10.20 31.87
N LEU A 6 -15.41 -8.90 31.61
CA LEU A 6 -15.15 -8.44 30.24
C LEU A 6 -13.69 -8.76 29.99
N ASP A 7 -13.45 -10.01 29.59
CA ASP A 7 -12.18 -10.47 29.07
C ASP A 7 -11.67 -9.45 28.05
N ARG A 8 -10.40 -9.07 28.23
CA ARG A 8 -9.59 -8.24 27.32
C ARG A 8 -10.02 -8.47 25.87
N GLN A 9 -10.48 -7.40 25.21
CA GLN A 9 -10.54 -7.41 23.76
C GLN A 9 -9.13 -7.77 23.26
N PRO A 10 -8.99 -8.83 22.43
CA PRO A 10 -7.72 -9.11 21.78
C PRO A 10 -7.33 -7.87 20.98
N ALA A 11 -6.05 -7.51 21.03
CA ALA A 11 -5.51 -6.28 20.44
C ALA A 11 -6.18 -6.01 19.08
N ALA A 12 -7.04 -5.00 19.02
CA ALA A 12 -7.68 -4.61 17.78
C ALA A 12 -6.56 -4.31 16.78
N PHE A 13 -6.62 -4.92 15.61
CA PHE A 13 -5.69 -4.60 14.53
C PHE A 13 -5.77 -3.09 14.28
N GLU A 14 -4.68 -2.39 14.59
CA GLU A 14 -4.59 -0.94 14.49
C GLU A 14 -4.37 -0.56 13.02
N VAL A 15 -5.43 -0.75 12.23
CA VAL A 15 -5.47 -0.33 10.82
C VAL A 15 -5.89 1.14 10.76
N SER A 16 -5.17 1.91 9.95
CA SER A 16 -5.42 3.33 9.70
C SER A 16 -5.29 3.65 8.21
N VAL A 17 -5.60 4.89 7.83
CA VAL A 17 -5.50 5.37 6.44
C VAL A 17 -4.20 6.13 6.28
N TYR A 18 -3.42 5.77 5.27
CA TYR A 18 -2.20 6.47 4.91
C TYR A 18 -2.36 7.15 3.55
N GLU A 19 -1.95 8.40 3.48
CA GLU A 19 -1.70 9.06 2.20
C GLU A 19 -0.27 8.73 1.77
N CYS A 20 -0.14 8.13 0.58
CA CYS A 20 1.13 7.65 0.04
C CYS A 20 1.50 8.44 -1.21
N GLU A 21 2.75 8.89 -1.26
CA GLU A 21 3.33 9.59 -2.41
C GLU A 21 4.60 8.86 -2.84
N VAL A 22 4.67 8.49 -4.11
CA VAL A 22 5.81 7.78 -4.70
C VAL A 22 6.27 8.54 -5.94
N HIS A 23 7.50 9.04 -5.90
CA HIS A 23 8.18 9.61 -7.06
C HIS A 23 9.42 8.78 -7.39
N LEU A 24 9.34 8.08 -8.52
CA LEU A 24 10.41 7.23 -9.03
C LEU A 24 10.92 7.81 -10.34
N LYS A 25 12.24 7.92 -10.44
CA LYS A 25 12.96 8.20 -11.68
C LYS A 25 14.10 7.22 -11.78
N PHE A 26 14.15 6.48 -12.87
CA PHE A 26 15.16 5.46 -13.11
C PHE A 26 15.42 5.31 -14.61
N ARG A 27 16.53 4.66 -14.96
CA ARG A 27 16.80 4.15 -16.32
C ARG A 27 16.57 2.64 -16.31
N LEU A 28 16.05 2.13 -17.41
CA LEU A 28 15.76 0.70 -17.60
C LEU A 28 16.25 0.28 -18.98
N ILE A 29 16.99 -0.84 -19.03
CA ILE A 29 17.29 -1.57 -20.27
C ILE A 29 16.13 -2.52 -20.52
N GLU A 30 15.44 -2.36 -21.65
CA GLU A 30 14.30 -3.19 -22.04
C GLU A 30 14.29 -3.42 -23.56
N GLU A 31 13.62 -4.47 -24.00
CA GLU A 31 13.41 -4.75 -25.42
C GLU A 31 12.66 -3.61 -26.13
N LYS A 32 12.99 -3.41 -27.41
CA LYS A 32 12.31 -2.39 -28.23
C LYS A 32 10.83 -2.72 -28.34
N GLY A 33 10.00 -1.82 -27.84
CA GLY A 33 8.55 -1.99 -27.83
C GLY A 33 8.00 -2.66 -26.57
N GLY A 34 8.85 -3.12 -25.64
CA GLY A 34 8.41 -3.70 -24.37
C GLY A 34 7.55 -2.74 -23.54
N LEU A 35 7.82 -1.44 -23.64
CA LEU A 35 7.10 -0.36 -22.94
C LEU A 35 6.04 0.34 -23.81
N SER A 36 5.52 -0.31 -24.85
CA SER A 36 4.59 0.32 -25.81
C SER A 36 3.12 0.24 -25.41
N ASP A 37 2.74 -0.73 -24.58
CA ASP A 37 1.37 -0.85 -24.07
C ASP A 37 1.16 0.10 -22.90
N ARG A 38 0.48 1.21 -23.17
CA ARG A 38 0.19 2.24 -22.16
C ARG A 38 -0.64 1.71 -20.99
N ASP A 39 -1.53 0.74 -21.23
CA ASP A 39 -2.44 0.27 -20.20
C ASP A 39 -1.73 -0.69 -19.22
N GLN A 40 -0.61 -1.31 -19.63
CA GLN A 40 0.26 -2.16 -18.79
C GLN A 40 1.54 -1.46 -18.33
N LEU A 41 1.88 -0.31 -18.92
CA LEU A 41 3.17 0.36 -18.70
C LEU A 41 3.46 0.61 -17.22
N LEU A 42 2.48 1.07 -16.44
CA LEU A 42 2.69 1.36 -15.02
C LEU A 42 3.05 0.09 -14.23
N GLU A 43 2.31 -0.99 -14.45
CA GLU A 43 2.53 -2.27 -13.78
C GLU A 43 3.92 -2.81 -14.10
N GLN A 44 4.28 -2.85 -15.39
CA GLN A 44 5.60 -3.27 -15.84
C GLN A 44 6.75 -2.45 -15.22
N LEU A 45 6.60 -1.13 -15.16
CA LEU A 45 7.61 -0.24 -14.59
C LEU A 45 7.76 -0.43 -13.07
N ILE A 46 6.65 -0.66 -12.36
CA ILE A 46 6.69 -0.95 -10.92
C ILE A 46 7.31 -2.32 -10.68
N ASP A 47 6.90 -3.35 -11.43
CA ASP A 47 7.45 -4.70 -11.30
C ASP A 47 8.96 -4.69 -11.51
N ALA A 48 9.44 -4.08 -12.60
CA ALA A 48 10.87 -3.93 -12.87
C ALA A 48 11.58 -3.20 -11.71
N PHE A 49 10.99 -2.12 -11.19
CA PHE A 49 11.56 -1.39 -10.06
C PHE A 49 11.59 -2.21 -8.74
N THR A 50 10.62 -3.10 -8.53
CA THR A 50 10.57 -3.97 -7.34
C THR A 50 11.57 -5.13 -7.39
N CYS A 51 12.00 -5.56 -8.58
CA CYS A 51 13.10 -6.52 -8.74
C CYS A 51 14.42 -5.98 -8.16
N GLY A 52 14.53 -4.66 -8.05
CA GLY A 52 15.66 -3.97 -7.42
C GLY A 52 16.70 -3.48 -8.42
N THR A 53 17.70 -2.78 -7.91
CA THR A 53 18.79 -2.23 -8.70
C THR A 53 19.72 -3.35 -9.18
N ASP A 54 19.93 -3.46 -10.49
CA ASP A 54 20.79 -4.45 -11.12
C ASP A 54 21.47 -3.90 -12.38
N GLU A 55 21.93 -4.78 -13.28
CA GLU A 55 22.56 -4.40 -14.55
C GLU A 55 21.59 -3.78 -15.57
N TYR A 56 20.28 -3.94 -15.36
CA TYR A 56 19.22 -3.46 -16.23
C TYR A 56 18.52 -2.22 -15.69
N LEU A 57 18.54 -2.00 -14.37
CA LEU A 57 17.86 -0.90 -13.71
C LEU A 57 18.80 0.00 -12.90
N GLU A 58 18.78 1.29 -13.21
CA GLU A 58 19.54 2.31 -12.47
C GLU A 58 18.59 3.37 -11.87
N PRO A 59 18.41 3.42 -10.53
CA PRO A 59 17.61 4.46 -9.90
C PRO A 59 18.34 5.81 -9.94
N LEU A 60 17.63 6.87 -10.33
CA LEU A 60 18.13 8.24 -10.40
C LEU A 60 17.58 9.11 -9.27
N GLN A 61 16.30 8.94 -8.93
CA GLN A 61 15.64 9.65 -7.84
C GLN A 61 14.53 8.77 -7.28
N VAL A 62 14.52 8.64 -5.96
CA VAL A 62 13.51 7.87 -5.23
C VAL A 62 13.04 8.71 -4.06
N LEU A 63 11.75 9.05 -4.06
CA LEU A 63 11.08 9.68 -2.93
C LEU A 63 9.83 8.86 -2.62
N VAL A 64 9.73 8.41 -1.38
CA VAL A 64 8.58 7.67 -0.87
C VAL A 64 8.16 8.35 0.42
N LYS A 65 6.89 8.74 0.48
CA LYS A 65 6.25 9.28 1.70
C LYS A 65 5.02 8.46 2.00
N ALA A 66 4.81 8.21 3.28
CA ALA A 66 3.57 7.68 3.80
C ALA A 66 3.27 8.45 5.09
N GLU A 67 2.11 9.09 5.14
CA GLU A 67 1.65 9.83 6.31
C GLU A 67 0.28 9.32 6.72
N GLU A 68 0.10 9.08 8.02
CA GLU A 68 -1.22 8.71 8.53
C GLU A 68 -2.15 9.92 8.46
N VAL A 69 -3.31 9.74 7.84
CA VAL A 69 -4.30 10.80 7.66
C VAL A 69 -5.61 10.43 8.33
N SER A 70 -6.44 11.44 8.60
CA SER A 70 -7.77 11.21 9.15
C SER A 70 -8.59 10.33 8.21
N GLU A 71 -9.26 9.32 8.76
CA GLU A 71 -10.18 8.43 8.02
C GLU A 71 -11.27 9.19 7.25
N MET A 72 -11.62 10.40 7.71
CA MET A 72 -12.60 11.27 7.08
C MET A 72 -12.15 11.81 5.72
N SER A 73 -10.84 11.79 5.44
CA SER A 73 -10.28 12.10 4.11
C SER A 73 -10.49 10.97 3.10
N ALA A 74 -10.75 9.74 3.58
CA ALA A 74 -10.91 8.58 2.71
C ALA A 74 -12.31 8.50 2.09
N SER A 75 -12.40 7.78 0.96
CA SER A 75 -13.66 7.55 0.28
C SER A 75 -14.68 6.82 1.17
N PRO A 76 -16.00 6.98 0.93
CA PRO A 76 -17.01 6.24 1.69
C PRO A 76 -16.82 4.72 1.66
N GLU A 77 -16.29 4.18 0.56
CA GLU A 77 -16.00 2.76 0.42
C GLU A 77 -14.85 2.31 1.31
N LEU A 78 -13.75 3.07 1.31
CA LEU A 78 -12.55 2.76 2.09
C LEU A 78 -12.84 2.88 3.60
N ARG A 79 -13.64 3.87 4.01
CA ARG A 79 -14.15 3.97 5.39
C ARG A 79 -14.99 2.77 5.81
N ARG A 80 -15.87 2.27 4.93
CA ARG A 80 -16.64 1.04 5.20
C ARG A 80 -15.73 -0.18 5.33
N GLN A 81 -14.67 -0.28 4.52
CA GLN A 81 -13.68 -1.34 4.66
C GLN A 81 -12.93 -1.25 5.99
N LEU A 82 -12.52 -0.06 6.40
CA LEU A 82 -11.83 0.16 7.66
C LEU A 82 -12.68 -0.28 8.86
N ILE A 83 -13.98 0.07 8.86
CA ILE A 83 -14.94 -0.40 9.87
C ILE A 83 -15.05 -1.93 9.86
N ARG A 84 -15.11 -2.57 8.68
CA ARG A 84 -15.16 -4.04 8.58
C ARG A 84 -13.90 -4.68 9.16
N LEU A 85 -12.72 -4.19 8.80
CA LEU A 85 -11.43 -4.72 9.25
C LEU A 85 -11.25 -4.61 10.77
N ARG A 86 -11.69 -3.49 11.37
CA ARG A 86 -11.64 -3.30 12.83
C ARG A 86 -12.61 -4.21 13.60
N ASN A 87 -13.68 -4.64 12.93
CA ASN A 87 -14.70 -5.50 13.52
C ASN A 87 -14.52 -6.99 13.16
N SER A 88 -13.63 -7.32 12.21
CA SER A 88 -13.32 -8.70 11.86
C SER A 88 -12.31 -9.27 12.86
N ASN A 89 -12.71 -10.29 13.61
CA ASN A 89 -11.81 -11.07 14.46
C ASN A 89 -10.80 -11.92 13.64
N ASP A 90 -10.85 -11.89 12.31
CA ASP A 90 -10.10 -12.78 11.39
C ASP A 90 -8.62 -12.43 11.20
N LEU A 91 -8.12 -11.38 11.82
CA LEU A 91 -6.68 -11.09 11.82
C LEU A 91 -5.96 -11.70 13.05
N ALA A 92 -6.68 -12.30 14.02
CA ALA A 92 -6.14 -12.88 15.25
C ALA A 92 -5.55 -14.29 15.09
#